data_AF-A0A2R6NH83-F1
#
_entry.id   AF-A0A2R6NH83-F1
#
_cell.length_a   1.000
_cell.length_b   1.000
_cell.length_c   1.000
_cell.angle_alpha   90.00
_cell.angle_beta   90.00
_cell.angle_gamma   90.00
#
_symmetry.space_group_name_H-M   'P 1'
#
loop_
_entity.id
_entity.type
_entity.pdbx_description
1 polymer ?
#
loop_
_entity_poly.entity_id
_entity_poly.type
_entity_poly.pdbx_seq_one_letter_code
_entity_poly.pdbx_strand_id
1 'polypeptide(L)'
;MTSRMTYSSDEVTLPTTDEWVSVLRLSSLWNFEFLRAKAINHLQPLITTDPLRALFLAMDGSLRLPSSQWQFPALVALVRRREPISQRDVEVLGIDAALKVGAIREKAFEIALGIGQIWDAKPGRNCFVSPTRATLDFTKEISEVFSLPVPLTSSANPLSL
;
A
#
# COMPACT_ATOMS: atom_id res chain seq x y z
N MET A 1 -42.81 35.39 -25.87
CA MET A 1 -42.73 34.00 -25.37
C MET A 1 -41.26 33.60 -25.33
N THR A 2 -40.57 33.84 -24.22
CA THR A 2 -39.18 33.41 -24.01
C THR A 2 -39.18 32.38 -22.88
N SER A 3 -39.03 31.11 -23.26
CA SER A 3 -38.99 29.99 -22.33
C SER A 3 -37.69 30.05 -21.54
N ARG A 4 -37.80 30.25 -20.23
CA ARG A 4 -36.67 30.29 -19.29
C ARG A 4 -36.30 28.82 -19.01
N MET A 5 -35.23 28.32 -19.63
CA MET A 5 -34.63 27.04 -19.26
C MET A 5 -34.17 27.13 -17.80
N THR A 6 -34.96 26.58 -16.87
CA THR A 6 -34.47 26.30 -15.52
C THR A 6 -33.52 25.13 -15.64
N TYR A 7 -32.22 25.42 -15.70
CA TYR A 7 -31.19 24.44 -15.40
C TYR A 7 -31.48 23.94 -13.99
N SER A 8 -31.92 22.68 -13.89
CA SER A 8 -31.90 21.94 -12.65
C SER A 8 -30.45 21.96 -12.18
N SER A 9 -30.16 22.69 -11.10
CA SER A 9 -28.89 22.57 -10.40
C SER A 9 -28.89 21.18 -9.80
N ASP A 10 -28.45 20.20 -10.59
CA ASP A 10 -28.08 18.92 -10.06
C ASP A 10 -26.98 19.18 -9.04
N GLU A 11 -27.32 18.86 -7.79
CA GLU A 11 -26.44 18.94 -6.63
C GLU A 11 -25.14 18.23 -7.00
N VAL A 12 -24.03 18.98 -7.08
CA VAL A 12 -22.71 18.43 -7.44
C VAL A 12 -22.27 17.54 -6.29
N THR A 13 -22.76 16.31 -6.32
CA THR A 13 -22.41 15.24 -5.40
C THR A 13 -20.97 14.85 -5.73
N LEU A 14 -20.10 14.94 -4.73
CA LEU A 14 -18.71 14.53 -4.89
C LEU A 14 -18.69 13.02 -5.18
N PRO A 15 -17.92 12.55 -6.18
CA PRO A 15 -17.96 11.15 -6.53
C PRO A 15 -17.50 10.26 -5.39
N THR A 16 -18.16 9.12 -5.24
CA THR A 16 -17.76 8.09 -4.26
C THR A 16 -16.44 7.44 -4.65
N THR A 17 -15.82 6.70 -3.74
CA THR A 17 -14.56 5.96 -4.03
C THR A 17 -14.70 5.04 -5.24
N ASP A 18 -15.82 4.34 -5.36
CA ASP A 18 -16.09 3.41 -6.46
C ASP A 18 -16.26 4.14 -7.80
N GLU A 19 -16.89 5.32 -7.78
CA GLU A 19 -17.01 6.19 -8.93
C GLU A 19 -15.66 6.74 -9.35
N TRP A 20 -14.79 7.15 -8.41
CA TRP A 20 -13.43 7.57 -8.73
C TRP A 20 -12.59 6.47 -9.35
N VAL A 21 -12.77 5.20 -8.93
CA VAL A 21 -12.15 4.05 -9.61
C VAL A 21 -12.65 3.93 -11.04
N SER A 22 -13.95 4.13 -11.28
CA SER A 22 -14.53 4.12 -12.63
C SER A 22 -14.00 5.27 -13.49
N VAL A 23 -13.86 6.47 -12.93
CA VAL A 23 -13.24 7.63 -13.58
C VAL A 23 -11.77 7.34 -13.90
N LEU A 24 -11.02 6.71 -12.99
CA LEU A 24 -9.63 6.32 -13.22
C LEU A 24 -9.52 5.30 -14.38
N ARG A 25 -10.42 4.32 -14.43
CA ARG A 25 -10.47 3.33 -15.53
C ARG A 25 -10.74 3.99 -16.86
N LEU A 26 -11.78 4.81 -16.96
CA LEU A 26 -12.16 5.48 -18.20
C LEU A 26 -11.08 6.46 -18.67
N SER A 27 -10.54 7.27 -17.76
CA SER A 27 -9.44 8.20 -18.09
C SER A 27 -8.17 7.47 -18.53
N SER A 28 -7.88 6.28 -17.98
CA SER A 28 -6.75 5.45 -18.41
C SER A 28 -7.00 4.78 -19.75
N LEU A 29 -8.23 4.38 -20.06
CA LEU A 29 -8.60 3.83 -21.37
C LEU A 29 -8.53 4.88 -22.48
N TRP A 30 -8.95 6.11 -22.20
CA TRP A 30 -9.05 7.19 -23.18
C TRP A 30 -7.82 8.13 -23.17
N ASN A 31 -6.81 7.80 -22.34
CA ASN A 31 -5.57 8.54 -22.20
C ASN A 31 -5.75 10.02 -21.78
N PHE A 32 -6.75 10.29 -20.94
CA PHE A 32 -7.00 11.61 -20.37
C PHE A 32 -6.12 11.86 -19.14
N GLU A 33 -4.87 12.26 -19.39
CA GLU A 33 -3.83 12.40 -18.36
C GLU A 33 -4.22 13.33 -17.21
N PHE A 34 -4.88 14.46 -17.49
CA PHE A 34 -5.30 15.41 -16.44
C PHE A 34 -6.36 14.80 -15.50
N LEU A 35 -7.37 14.14 -16.07
CA LEU A 35 -8.44 13.51 -15.30
C LEU A 35 -7.91 12.29 -14.52
N ARG A 36 -6.99 11.56 -15.13
CA ARG A 36 -6.27 10.44 -14.50
C ARG A 36 -5.51 10.92 -13.27
N ALA A 37 -4.68 11.96 -13.39
CA ALA A 37 -3.94 12.52 -12.27
C ALA A 37 -4.86 12.99 -11.14
N LYS A 38 -5.99 13.61 -11.48
CA LYS A 38 -6.99 14.02 -10.48
C LYS A 38 -7.60 12.83 -9.75
N ALA A 39 -7.98 11.77 -10.48
CA ALA A 39 -8.51 10.54 -9.88
C ALA A 39 -7.48 9.85 -8.97
N ILE A 40 -6.21 9.80 -9.38
CA ILE A 40 -5.12 9.25 -8.56
C ILE A 40 -5.01 10.02 -7.24
N ASN A 41 -5.01 11.35 -7.27
CA ASN A 41 -4.91 12.17 -6.05
C ASN A 41 -6.10 11.94 -5.11
N HIS A 42 -7.31 11.76 -5.64
CA HIS A 42 -8.50 11.47 -4.83
C HIS A 42 -8.49 10.07 -4.23
N LEU A 43 -7.91 9.08 -4.92
CA LEU A 43 -7.85 7.70 -4.46
C LEU A 43 -6.63 7.41 -3.57
N GLN A 44 -5.61 8.28 -3.55
CA GLN A 44 -4.39 8.12 -2.74
C GLN A 44 -4.66 7.83 -1.25
N PRO A 45 -5.67 8.43 -0.58
CA PRO A 45 -6.01 8.10 0.81
C PRO A 45 -6.38 6.62 1.04
N LEU A 46 -6.79 5.89 -0.01
CA LEU A 46 -7.09 4.46 0.09
C LEU A 46 -5.92 3.62 0.56
N ILE A 47 -4.69 4.04 0.28
CA ILE A 47 -3.48 3.33 0.72
C ILE A 47 -3.47 3.15 2.24
N THR A 48 -3.98 4.14 2.98
CA THR A 48 -4.02 4.12 4.44
C THR A 48 -5.32 3.51 4.97
N THR A 49 -6.46 3.78 4.33
CA THR A 49 -7.77 3.32 4.82
C THR A 49 -8.08 1.86 4.46
N ASP A 50 -7.71 1.42 3.27
CA ASP A 50 -7.86 0.05 2.78
C ASP A 50 -6.64 -0.38 1.92
N PRO A 51 -5.54 -0.79 2.57
CA PRO A 51 -4.31 -1.19 1.89
C PRO A 51 -4.51 -2.35 0.89
N LEU A 52 -5.45 -3.25 1.17
CA LEU A 52 -5.74 -4.40 0.28
C LEU A 52 -6.31 -3.91 -1.04
N ARG A 53 -7.33 -3.05 -0.96
CA ARG A 53 -7.97 -2.49 -2.14
C ARG A 53 -7.02 -1.59 -2.92
N ALA A 54 -6.20 -0.80 -2.22
CA ALA A 54 -5.17 0.01 -2.87
C ALA A 54 -4.15 -0.85 -3.62
N LEU A 55 -3.68 -1.95 -3.02
CA LEU A 55 -2.75 -2.89 -3.67
C LEU A 55 -3.39 -3.59 -4.87
N PHE A 56 -4.65 -4.02 -4.76
CA PHE A 56 -5.39 -4.61 -5.87
C PHE A 56 -5.46 -3.67 -7.08
N LEU A 57 -5.84 -2.40 -6.85
CA LEU A 57 -5.85 -1.39 -7.92
C LEU A 57 -4.44 -1.14 -8.48
N ALA A 58 -3.42 -1.13 -7.62
CA ALA A 58 -2.05 -0.88 -8.03
C ALA A 58 -1.47 -2.04 -8.87
N MET A 59 -1.92 -3.28 -8.65
CA MET A 59 -1.55 -4.45 -9.46
C MET A 59 -2.33 -4.52 -10.79
N ASP A 60 -3.45 -3.81 -10.90
CA ASP A 60 -4.21 -3.70 -12.15
C ASP A 60 -3.43 -2.87 -13.18
N GLY A 61 -2.75 -3.56 -14.09
CA GLY A 61 -1.94 -2.95 -15.14
C GLY A 61 -2.72 -2.01 -16.07
N SER A 62 -4.05 -2.11 -16.13
CA SER A 62 -4.88 -1.21 -16.95
C SER A 62 -4.91 0.23 -16.43
N LEU A 63 -4.69 0.43 -15.12
CA LEU A 63 -4.78 1.73 -14.46
C LEU A 63 -3.48 2.55 -14.55
N ARG A 64 -2.37 1.92 -15.00
CA ARG A 64 -1.06 2.57 -15.17
C ARG A 64 -0.64 3.40 -13.95
N LEU A 65 -0.79 2.82 -12.77
CA LEU A 65 -0.41 3.45 -11.50
C LEU A 65 1.09 3.29 -11.24
N PRO A 66 1.78 4.31 -10.73
CA PRO A 66 3.20 4.21 -10.40
C PRO A 66 3.42 3.30 -9.19
N SER A 67 4.18 2.22 -9.37
CA SER A 67 4.49 1.24 -8.32
C SER A 67 5.10 1.86 -7.06
N SER A 68 5.92 2.91 -7.22
CA SER A 68 6.58 3.60 -6.11
C SER A 68 5.62 4.35 -5.17
N GLN A 69 4.48 4.82 -5.67
CA GLN A 69 3.53 5.61 -4.90
C GLN A 69 2.32 4.79 -4.43
N TRP A 70 2.00 3.70 -5.11
CA TRP A 70 0.80 2.91 -4.86
C TRP A 70 1.10 1.51 -4.35
N GLN A 71 1.75 0.69 -5.17
CA GLN A 71 2.04 -0.71 -4.82
C GLN A 71 2.89 -0.79 -3.56
N PHE A 72 3.96 0.00 -3.53
CA PHE A 72 4.95 -0.07 -2.47
C PHE A 72 4.41 0.41 -1.11
N PRO A 73 3.79 1.60 -0.99
CA PRO A 73 3.18 2.03 0.27
C PRO A 73 2.04 1.12 0.74
N ALA A 74 1.24 0.56 -0.18
CA ALA A 74 0.18 -0.37 0.15
C ALA A 74 0.74 -1.70 0.71
N LEU A 75 1.81 -2.23 0.12
CA LEU A 75 2.53 -3.39 0.65
C LEU A 75 3.11 -3.14 2.04
N VAL A 76 3.76 -1.98 2.24
CA VAL A 76 4.28 -1.59 3.56
C VAL A 76 3.15 -1.52 4.59
N ALA A 77 2.03 -0.89 4.25
CA ALA A 77 0.87 -0.82 5.14
C ALA A 77 0.30 -2.22 5.46
N LEU A 78 0.23 -3.12 4.48
CA LEU A 78 -0.25 -4.49 4.65
C LEU A 78 0.71 -5.35 5.50
N VAL A 79 2.02 -5.20 5.31
CA VAL A 79 3.05 -5.88 6.10
C VAL A 79 3.13 -5.32 7.52
N ARG A 80 2.82 -4.04 7.75
CA ARG A 80 2.77 -3.45 9.10
C ARG A 80 1.46 -3.73 9.85
N ARG A 81 0.42 -4.13 9.12
CA ARG A 81 -0.91 -4.43 9.68
C ARG A 81 -0.86 -5.46 10.80
N ARG A 82 -1.58 -5.19 11.89
CA ARG A 82 -1.70 -6.09 13.06
C ARG A 82 -2.46 -7.36 12.70
N GLU A 83 -3.53 -7.26 11.92
CA GLU A 83 -4.35 -8.40 11.54
C GLU A 83 -3.56 -9.40 10.66
N PRO A 84 -3.72 -10.72 10.88
CA PRO A 84 -3.15 -11.76 10.03
C PRO A 84 -3.64 -11.65 8.58
N ILE A 85 -2.96 -12.33 7.66
CA ILE A 85 -3.49 -12.50 6.31
C ILE A 85 -4.73 -13.39 6.41
N SER A 86 -5.84 -12.91 5.88
CA SER A 86 -7.12 -13.59 5.92
C SER A 86 -7.43 -14.24 4.57
N GLN A 87 -8.43 -15.12 4.53
CA GLN A 87 -8.93 -15.70 3.28
C GLN A 87 -9.35 -14.63 2.27
N ARG A 88 -9.96 -13.53 2.75
CA ARG A 88 -10.33 -12.39 1.91
C ARG A 88 -9.12 -11.76 1.19
N ASP A 89 -7.97 -11.72 1.86
CA ASP A 89 -6.75 -11.17 1.27
C ASP A 89 -6.26 -12.04 0.12
N VAL A 90 -6.38 -13.37 0.27
CA VAL A 90 -6.04 -14.36 -0.77
C VAL A 90 -7.00 -14.26 -1.95
N GLU A 91 -8.30 -14.08 -1.69
CA GLU A 91 -9.32 -13.93 -2.74
C GLU A 91 -9.12 -12.65 -3.57
N VAL A 92 -8.68 -11.57 -2.95
CA VAL A 92 -8.49 -10.27 -3.63
C VAL A 92 -7.12 -10.18 -4.32
N LEU A 93 -6.03 -10.55 -3.63
CA LEU A 93 -4.66 -10.37 -4.14
C LEU A 93 -4.15 -11.58 -4.93
N GLY A 94 -4.79 -12.74 -4.76
CA GLY A 94 -4.28 -14.02 -5.22
C GLY A 94 -3.30 -14.66 -4.24
N ILE A 95 -3.16 -15.98 -4.36
CA ILE A 95 -2.38 -16.79 -3.42
C ILE A 95 -0.88 -16.45 -3.43
N ASP A 96 -0.30 -16.17 -4.59
CA ASP A 96 1.13 -15.85 -4.71
C ASP A 96 1.49 -14.56 -3.96
N ALA A 97 0.74 -13.49 -4.19
CA ALA A 97 0.95 -12.21 -3.51
C ALA A 97 0.71 -12.34 -2.00
N ALA A 98 -0.34 -13.04 -1.58
CA ALA A 98 -0.62 -13.28 -0.17
C ALA A 98 0.51 -14.07 0.53
N LEU A 99 1.02 -15.12 -0.09
CA LEU A 99 2.15 -15.90 0.44
C LEU A 99 3.42 -15.07 0.55
N LYS A 100 3.73 -14.25 -0.46
CA LYS A 100 4.87 -13.31 -0.43
C LYS A 100 4.78 -12.31 0.73
N VAL A 101 3.59 -11.72 0.94
CA VAL A 101 3.36 -10.84 2.09
C VAL A 101 3.52 -11.61 3.40
N GLY A 102 3.03 -12.85 3.47
CA GLY A 102 3.21 -13.74 4.62
C GLY A 102 4.67 -13.99 4.96
N ALA A 103 5.47 -14.36 3.96
CA ALA A 103 6.91 -14.60 4.12
C ALA A 103 7.67 -13.36 4.63
N ILE A 104 7.34 -12.17 4.13
CA ILE A 104 7.94 -10.91 4.64
C ILE A 104 7.56 -10.68 6.11
N ARG A 105 6.29 -10.94 6.46
CA ARG A 105 5.80 -10.79 7.84
C ARG A 105 6.45 -11.78 8.81
N GLU A 106 6.74 -13.00 8.38
CA GLU A 106 7.41 -14.02 9.19
C GLU A 106 8.86 -13.63 9.48
N LYS A 107 9.61 -13.17 8.47
CA LYS A 107 10.96 -12.62 8.66
C LYS A 107 10.99 -11.45 9.66
N ALA A 108 9.98 -10.58 9.60
CA ALA A 108 9.82 -9.48 10.56
C ALA A 108 9.67 -9.98 12.01
N PHE A 109 8.96 -11.09 12.19
CA PHE A 109 8.71 -11.69 13.48
C PHE A 109 9.96 -12.35 14.08
N GLU A 110 10.79 -13.00 13.25
CA GLU A 110 12.09 -13.55 13.67
C GLU A 110 13.02 -12.45 14.24
N ILE A 111 13.05 -11.28 13.59
CA ILE A 111 13.83 -10.12 14.03
C ILE A 111 13.26 -9.56 15.34
N ALA A 112 11.92 -9.37 15.41
CA ALA A 112 11.27 -8.75 16.56
C ALA A 112 11.31 -9.61 17.82
N LEU A 113 11.27 -10.95 17.73
CA LEU A 113 11.39 -11.80 18.90
C LEU A 113 12.83 -12.06 19.35
N GLY A 114 13.83 -11.55 18.62
CA GLY A 114 15.24 -11.75 18.96
C GLY A 114 15.65 -13.22 19.02
N ILE A 115 14.90 -14.12 18.39
CA ILE A 115 15.07 -15.58 18.55
C ILE A 115 16.44 -16.03 18.06
N GLY A 116 17.05 -15.30 17.11
CA GLY A 116 18.45 -15.50 16.68
C GLY A 116 19.50 -14.81 17.57
N GLN A 117 19.13 -13.76 18.32
CA GLN A 117 20.04 -12.97 19.17
C GLN A 117 20.09 -13.47 20.62
N ILE A 118 19.07 -14.20 21.09
CA ILE A 118 19.00 -14.75 22.45
C ILE A 118 20.12 -15.78 22.71
N TRP A 119 20.53 -16.54 21.69
CA TRP A 119 21.59 -17.54 21.82
C TRP A 119 23.00 -16.96 21.90
N ASP A 120 23.20 -15.72 21.40
CA ASP A 120 24.50 -15.02 21.40
C ASP A 120 24.62 -13.96 22.52
N ALA A 121 23.58 -13.79 23.34
CA ALA A 121 23.55 -12.77 24.39
C ALA A 121 24.45 -13.15 25.57
N LYS A 122 25.62 -12.48 25.67
CA LYS A 122 26.46 -12.51 26.89
C LYS A 122 25.65 -11.96 28.09
N PRO A 123 25.70 -12.59 29.27
CA PRO A 123 24.99 -12.12 30.45
C PRO A 123 25.47 -10.72 30.85
N GLY A 124 24.54 -9.80 31.09
CA GLY A 124 24.82 -8.47 31.65
C GLY A 124 24.56 -7.24 30.76
N ARG A 125 23.99 -7.39 29.55
CA ARG A 125 23.46 -6.24 28.78
C ARG A 125 21.94 -6.14 28.92
N ASN A 126 21.48 -4.95 29.29
CA ASN A 126 20.07 -4.63 29.54
C ASN A 126 19.16 -5.02 28.36
N CYS A 127 17.96 -5.45 28.74
CA CYS A 127 16.82 -5.79 27.91
C CYS A 127 16.77 -5.01 26.59
N PHE A 128 17.05 -5.73 25.50
CA PHE A 128 16.90 -5.27 24.13
C PHE A 128 15.46 -4.81 23.93
N VAL A 129 15.24 -3.53 23.60
CA VAL A 129 13.94 -3.08 23.14
C VAL A 129 13.71 -3.75 21.79
N SER A 130 12.87 -4.77 21.79
CA SER A 130 12.49 -5.47 20.56
C SER A 130 11.76 -4.48 19.65
N PRO A 131 12.24 -4.22 18.41
CA PRO A 131 11.53 -3.32 17.51
C PRO A 131 10.14 -3.86 17.21
N THR A 132 9.12 -3.02 17.40
CA THR A 132 7.74 -3.37 17.06
C THR A 132 7.62 -3.51 15.54
N ARG A 133 6.86 -4.49 15.05
CA ARG A 133 6.64 -4.70 13.60
C ARG A 133 6.18 -3.45 12.83
N ALA A 134 5.49 -2.53 13.49
CA ALA A 134 5.05 -1.26 12.92
C ALA A 134 6.21 -0.28 12.61
N THR A 135 7.36 -0.41 13.29
CA THR A 135 8.52 0.48 13.16
C THR A 135 9.61 -0.09 12.26
N LEU A 136 9.50 -1.36 11.85
CA LEU A 136 10.46 -1.98 10.95
C LEU A 136 10.32 -1.42 9.53
N ASP A 137 11.47 -1.20 8.91
CA ASP A 137 11.55 -0.88 7.48
C ASP A 137 11.54 -2.20 6.69
N PHE A 138 10.59 -2.35 5.77
CA PHE A 138 10.42 -3.53 4.92
C PHE A 138 10.80 -3.24 3.46
N THR A 139 11.42 -2.08 3.21
CA THR A 139 11.57 -1.57 1.86
C THR A 139 12.41 -2.48 0.98
N LYS A 140 13.51 -2.98 1.53
CA LYS A 140 14.41 -3.86 0.82
C LYS A 140 13.75 -5.21 0.53
N GLU A 141 13.12 -5.81 1.53
CA GLU A 141 12.46 -7.11 1.44
C GLU A 141 11.31 -7.09 0.44
N ILE A 142 10.50 -6.02 0.47
CA ILE A 142 9.40 -5.83 -0.49
C ILE A 142 9.97 -5.70 -1.91
N SER A 143 11.04 -4.91 -2.08
CA SER A 143 11.65 -4.73 -3.41
C SER A 143 12.22 -6.04 -3.97
N GLU A 144 12.85 -6.87 -3.12
CA GLU A 144 13.41 -8.16 -3.53
C GLU A 144 12.31 -9.18 -3.86
N VAL A 145 11.32 -9.33 -2.98
CA VAL A 145 10.26 -10.35 -3.13
C VAL A 145 9.31 -10.05 -4.28
N PHE A 146 9.00 -8.77 -4.51
CA PHE A 146 8.10 -8.35 -5.59
C PHE A 146 8.84 -7.87 -6.84
N SER A 147 10.19 -7.90 -6.86
CA SER A 147 11.00 -7.40 -7.97
C SER A 147 10.64 -5.96 -8.38
N LEU A 148 10.34 -5.12 -7.39
CA LEU A 148 9.93 -3.73 -7.60
C LEU A 148 11.12 -2.78 -7.50
N PRO A 149 11.15 -1.68 -8.29
CA PRO A 149 12.18 -0.67 -8.15
C PRO A 149 12.06 0.00 -6.78
N VAL A 150 13.18 0.08 -6.06
CA VAL A 150 13.23 0.73 -4.74
C VAL A 150 12.85 2.20 -4.90
N PRO A 151 11.84 2.71 -4.17
CA PRO A 151 11.50 4.11 -4.21
C PRO A 151 12.65 4.95 -3.62
N LEU A 152 13.01 6.04 -4.31
CA LEU A 152 14.14 6.92 -3.99
C LEU A 152 14.08 7.57 -2.58
N THR A 153 12.96 7.41 -1.86
CA THR A 153 12.73 7.97 -0.52
C THR A 153 13.28 7.10 0.63
N SER A 154 13.81 5.91 0.35
CA SER A 154 14.30 4.96 1.37
C SER A 154 15.72 5.26 1.91
N SER A 155 16.13 6.53 1.96
CA SER A 155 17.35 6.94 2.65
C SER A 155 17.09 7.43 4.09
N ALA A 156 16.08 6.88 4.77
CA ALA A 156 15.84 7.16 6.18
C ALA A 156 16.73 6.26 7.04
N ASN A 157 17.97 6.72 7.23
CA ASN A 157 18.93 6.41 8.30
C ASN A 157 19.10 4.94 8.76
N PRO A 158 20.22 4.27 8.42
CA PRO A 158 20.60 3.04 9.10
C PRO A 158 21.24 3.25 10.48
N LEU A 159 21.57 4.46 10.91
CA LEU A 159 22.19 4.73 12.23
C LEU A 159 21.97 6.19 12.67
N SER A 160 21.05 6.42 13.60
CA SER A 160 21.15 7.57 14.51
C SER A 160 21.61 7.04 15.86
N LEU A 161 22.93 7.08 16.06
CA LEU A 161 23.63 6.97 17.35
C LEU A 161 23.22 8.12 18.27
#